data_AF-A0A940Q4J3-F1
#
_entry.id   AF-A0A940Q4J3-F1
#
_cell.length_a   1.000
_cell.length_b   1.000
_cell.length_c   1.000
_cell.angle_alpha   90.00
_cell.angle_beta   90.00
_cell.angle_gamma   90.00
#
_symmetry.space_group_name_H-M   'P 1'
#
loop_
_entity.id
_entity.type
_entity.pdbx_description
1 polymer ?
#
loop_
_entity_poly.entity_id
_entity_poly.type
_entity_poly.pdbx_seq_one_letter_code
_entity_poly.pdbx_strand_id
1 'polypeptide(L)'
;GGGDVDGMGLLRCKTIFSKEKKTSRTSGKFADVGGVFSCLSGAEFSGYEIHMGITQSDDKALLDCGGSQNGNVYGCYIHVIFDCSDVSERIVKKLYERKGIIYSGNKTDRRAYKEMQYDLLADEVRKNIDMELVYKILNDGI
;
A
#
# COMPACT_ATOMS: atom_id res chain seq x y z
N GLY A 1 -23.75 -12.30 12.45
CA GLY A 1 -24.88 -11.68 11.76
C GLY A 1 -24.36 -10.82 10.63
N GLY A 2 -25.03 -10.81 9.48
CA GLY A 2 -24.79 -9.83 8.43
C GLY A 2 -25.69 -8.62 8.60
N GLY A 3 -25.23 -7.46 8.15
CA GLY A 3 -25.98 -6.20 8.14
C GLY A 3 -25.31 -5.22 7.18
N ASP A 4 -26.02 -4.14 6.85
CA ASP A 4 -25.54 -3.08 5.97
C ASP A 4 -25.29 -1.82 6.79
N VAL A 5 -24.30 -1.03 6.38
CA VAL A 5 -23.98 0.26 6.98
C VAL A 5 -23.69 1.26 5.87
N ASP A 6 -24.26 2.46 6.01
CA ASP A 6 -23.97 3.55 5.10
C ASP A 6 -22.56 4.08 5.36
N GLY A 7 -21.79 4.21 4.28
CA GLY A 7 -20.51 4.92 4.30
C GLY A 7 -20.71 6.44 4.27
N MET A 8 -19.60 7.18 4.22
CA MET A 8 -19.63 8.64 4.14
C MET A 8 -20.22 9.20 2.82
N GLY A 9 -20.48 8.35 1.82
CA GLY A 9 -21.04 8.77 0.52
C GLY A 9 -20.08 9.56 -0.39
N LEU A 10 -18.77 9.52 -0.11
CA LEU A 10 -17.75 10.27 -0.87
C LEU A 10 -17.33 9.59 -2.19
N LEU A 11 -17.44 8.26 -2.24
CA LEU A 11 -17.19 7.45 -3.43
C LEU A 11 -18.48 6.70 -3.77
N ARG A 12 -18.81 6.64 -5.06
CA ARG A 12 -19.94 5.88 -5.59
C ARG A 12 -19.54 4.41 -5.71
N CYS A 13 -19.49 3.75 -4.57
CA CYS A 13 -19.09 2.35 -4.48
C CYS A 13 -19.88 1.60 -3.42
N LYS A 14 -20.01 0.28 -3.63
CA LYS A 14 -20.57 -0.66 -2.67
C LYS A 14 -19.54 -1.75 -2.37
N THR A 15 -19.33 -2.04 -1.09
CA THR A 15 -18.47 -3.14 -0.64
C THR A 15 -19.32 -4.25 -0.05
N ILE A 16 -19.10 -5.47 -0.50
CA ILE A 16 -19.71 -6.68 0.09
C ILE A 16 -18.59 -7.50 0.74
N PHE A 17 -18.77 -7.85 2.01
CA PHE A 17 -17.82 -8.73 2.71
C PHE A 17 -18.05 -10.18 2.29
N SER A 18 -16.99 -10.81 1.80
CA SER A 18 -16.90 -12.24 1.49
C SER A 18 -16.38 -13.03 2.68
N LYS A 19 -16.58 -14.35 2.66
CA LYS A 19 -15.94 -15.27 3.60
C LYS A 19 -14.46 -15.45 3.31
N GLU A 20 -14.07 -15.27 2.05
CA GLU A 20 -12.69 -15.47 1.62
C GLU A 20 -11.88 -14.20 1.85
N LYS A 21 -10.70 -14.39 2.43
CA LYS A 21 -9.73 -13.31 2.67
C LYS A 21 -8.73 -13.29 1.53
N LYS A 22 -8.69 -12.18 0.80
CA LYS A 22 -7.62 -11.94 -0.16
C LYS A 22 -6.34 -11.59 0.59
N THR A 23 -5.27 -12.33 0.33
CA THR A 23 -3.92 -12.09 0.87
C THR A 23 -2.90 -12.27 -0.24
N SER A 24 -2.48 -11.18 -0.89
CA SER A 24 -1.59 -11.25 -2.04
C SER A 24 -0.69 -10.02 -2.13
N ARG A 25 0.56 -10.23 -2.53
CA ARG A 25 1.44 -9.12 -2.94
C ARG A 25 1.03 -8.67 -4.33
N THR A 26 1.13 -7.37 -4.60
CA THR A 26 0.76 -6.80 -5.89
C THR A 26 1.59 -5.56 -6.20
N SER A 27 1.71 -5.25 -7.47
CA SER A 27 2.38 -4.08 -8.00
C SER A 27 1.71 -3.67 -9.31
N GLY A 28 1.77 -2.39 -9.63
CA GLY A 28 1.12 -1.84 -10.81
C GLY A 28 1.38 -0.36 -10.93
N LYS A 29 0.50 0.31 -11.68
CA LYS A 29 0.55 1.76 -11.91
C LYS A 29 -0.73 2.44 -11.48
N PHE A 30 -0.58 3.68 -11.02
CA PHE A 30 -1.69 4.61 -10.96
C PHE A 30 -2.25 4.83 -12.37
N ALA A 31 -3.58 4.80 -12.49
CA ALA A 31 -4.28 5.03 -13.75
C ALA A 31 -4.24 6.52 -14.12
N ASP A 32 -5.27 7.01 -14.82
CA ASP A 32 -5.42 8.44 -15.07
C ASP A 32 -6.08 9.13 -13.86
N VAL A 33 -5.25 9.56 -12.90
CA VAL A 33 -5.65 10.16 -11.63
C VAL A 33 -6.07 11.62 -11.82
N GLY A 34 -7.26 11.97 -11.32
CA GLY A 34 -7.78 13.33 -11.29
C GLY A 34 -7.53 14.05 -9.97
N GLY A 35 -8.02 15.30 -9.89
CA GLY A 35 -8.00 16.09 -8.66
C GLY A 35 -6.61 16.54 -8.23
N VAL A 36 -6.45 16.77 -6.92
CA VAL A 36 -5.23 17.32 -6.33
C VAL A 36 -4.00 16.47 -6.62
N PHE A 37 -4.13 15.15 -6.62
CA PHE A 37 -3.03 14.21 -6.81
C PHE A 37 -2.94 13.65 -8.23
N SER A 38 -3.36 14.41 -9.24
CA SER A 38 -3.17 14.04 -10.66
C SER A 38 -1.70 13.81 -11.04
N CYS A 39 -0.76 14.36 -10.26
CA CYS A 39 0.66 14.07 -10.38
C CYS A 39 1.03 12.60 -10.14
N LEU A 40 0.12 11.78 -9.61
CA LEU A 40 0.31 10.35 -9.44
C LEU A 40 0.07 9.53 -10.71
N SER A 41 -0.57 10.08 -11.74
CA SER A 41 -0.85 9.33 -12.97
C SER A 41 0.40 8.68 -13.55
N GLY A 42 0.34 7.36 -13.76
CA GLY A 42 1.45 6.55 -14.27
C GLY A 42 2.56 6.23 -13.26
N ALA A 43 2.50 6.74 -12.02
CA ALA A 43 3.45 6.36 -10.98
C ALA A 43 3.33 4.87 -10.66
N GLU A 44 4.46 4.23 -10.35
CA GLU A 44 4.49 2.82 -9.99
C GLU A 44 4.26 2.63 -8.49
N PHE A 45 3.56 1.56 -8.14
CA PHE A 45 3.39 1.15 -6.76
C PHE A 45 3.73 -0.32 -6.57
N SER A 46 4.10 -0.65 -5.34
CA SER A 46 4.20 -2.03 -4.86
C SER A 46 3.62 -2.08 -3.46
N GLY A 47 2.86 -3.12 -3.17
CA GLY A 47 2.17 -3.30 -1.91
C GLY A 47 1.56 -4.68 -1.80
N TYR A 48 0.52 -4.79 -0.99
CA TYR A 48 -0.23 -6.01 -0.83
C TYR A 48 -1.70 -5.72 -0.50
N GLU A 49 -2.54 -6.71 -0.72
CA GLU A 49 -3.96 -6.71 -0.37
C GLU A 49 -4.19 -7.68 0.79
N ILE A 50 -4.84 -7.23 1.86
CA ILE A 50 -5.29 -8.06 2.99
C ILE A 50 -6.69 -7.61 3.38
N HIS A 51 -7.71 -8.18 2.75
CA HIS A 51 -9.09 -7.76 2.98
C HIS A 51 -10.08 -8.89 2.66
N MET A 52 -11.32 -8.72 3.10
CA MET A 52 -12.43 -9.62 2.79
C MET A 52 -13.52 -8.92 1.97
N GLY A 53 -13.30 -7.65 1.61
CA GLY A 53 -14.29 -6.82 0.92
C GLY A 53 -14.13 -6.89 -0.58
N ILE A 54 -15.24 -7.08 -1.29
CA ILE A 54 -15.28 -6.94 -2.74
C ILE A 54 -16.02 -5.63 -3.03
N THR A 55 -15.28 -4.65 -3.57
CA THR A 55 -15.83 -3.33 -3.93
C THR A 55 -16.20 -3.29 -5.40
N GLN A 56 -17.43 -2.86 -5.68
CA GLN A 56 -17.87 -2.41 -7.00
C GLN A 56 -17.99 -0.88 -6.97
N SER A 57 -17.46 -0.21 -7.99
CA SER A 57 -17.38 1.26 -8.06
C SER A 57 -17.85 1.74 -9.42
N ASP A 58 -18.71 2.76 -9.43
CA ASP A 58 -19.13 3.48 -10.64
C ASP A 58 -18.22 4.68 -10.95
N ASP A 59 -17.31 5.00 -10.02
CA ASP A 59 -16.27 5.99 -10.20
C ASP A 59 -15.07 5.44 -10.98
N LYS A 60 -14.25 6.36 -11.49
CA LYS A 60 -13.04 6.01 -12.25
C LYS A 60 -12.06 5.23 -11.37
N ALA A 61 -11.34 4.27 -11.96
CA ALA A 61 -10.32 3.51 -11.25
C ALA A 61 -9.14 4.40 -10.84
N LEU A 62 -8.60 4.16 -9.64
CA LEU A 62 -7.40 4.85 -9.13
C LEU A 62 -6.12 4.21 -9.68
N LEU A 63 -6.10 2.88 -9.76
CA LEU A 63 -4.98 2.04 -10.15
C LEU A 63 -5.38 1.20 -11.37
N ASP A 64 -4.40 0.68 -12.10
CA ASP A 64 -4.62 -0.29 -13.18
C ASP A 64 -5.33 -1.58 -12.70
N CYS A 65 -5.10 -1.97 -11.45
CA CYS A 65 -5.75 -3.11 -10.80
C CYS A 65 -7.07 -2.76 -10.08
N GLY A 66 -7.60 -1.55 -10.27
CA GLY A 66 -8.88 -1.10 -9.71
C GLY A 66 -8.77 0.01 -8.66
N GLY A 67 -9.65 -0.02 -7.66
CA GLY A 67 -9.87 1.10 -6.76
C GLY A 67 -10.85 2.13 -7.34
N SER A 68 -10.96 3.28 -6.69
CA SER A 68 -11.98 4.28 -6.98
C SER A 68 -11.45 5.68 -6.71
N GLN A 69 -11.78 6.64 -7.58
CA GLN A 69 -11.42 8.05 -7.42
C GLN A 69 -12.55 8.98 -7.85
N ASN A 70 -12.80 10.01 -7.04
CA ASN A 70 -13.78 11.05 -7.31
C ASN A 70 -13.32 12.38 -6.72
N GLY A 71 -13.03 13.37 -7.57
CA GLY A 71 -12.48 14.65 -7.14
C GLY A 71 -11.16 14.49 -6.39
N ASN A 72 -11.15 14.81 -5.09
CA ASN A 72 -9.98 14.69 -4.21
C ASN A 72 -10.08 13.49 -3.25
N VAL A 73 -10.96 12.52 -3.55
CA VAL A 73 -11.15 11.31 -2.75
C VAL A 73 -10.62 10.12 -3.56
N TYR A 74 -9.78 9.31 -2.91
CA TYR A 74 -9.06 8.21 -3.53
C TYR A 74 -9.14 6.98 -2.62
N GLY A 75 -9.57 5.85 -3.16
CA GLY A 75 -9.74 4.61 -2.41
C GLY A 75 -9.14 3.41 -3.14
N CYS A 76 -8.38 2.59 -2.42
CA CYS A 76 -7.91 1.28 -2.88
C CYS A 76 -7.66 0.35 -1.69
N TYR A 77 -7.53 -0.94 -1.97
CA TYR A 77 -7.17 -1.96 -0.97
C TYR A 77 -5.65 -2.18 -0.84
N ILE A 78 -4.84 -1.40 -1.55
CA ILE A 78 -3.39 -1.57 -1.53
C ILE A 78 -2.83 -1.00 -0.24
N HIS A 79 -2.39 -1.89 0.64
CA HIS A 79 -1.61 -1.50 1.80
C HIS A 79 -0.20 -1.13 1.38
N VAL A 80 0.44 -0.26 2.16
CA VAL A 80 1.85 0.10 2.00
C VAL A 80 2.14 0.90 0.71
N ILE A 81 1.10 1.41 0.04
CA ILE A 81 1.23 2.21 -1.19
C ILE A 81 2.12 3.46 -1.01
N PHE A 82 2.20 4.01 0.20
CA PHE A 82 3.04 5.15 0.55
C PHE A 82 4.50 4.80 0.85
N ASP A 83 4.87 3.52 1.00
CA ASP A 83 6.28 3.16 1.18
C ASP A 83 7.05 3.23 -0.15
N CYS A 84 6.34 3.32 -1.28
CA CYS A 84 6.96 3.69 -2.56
C CYS A 84 7.42 5.15 -2.50
N SER A 85 8.75 5.35 -2.58
CA SER A 85 9.35 6.69 -2.44
C SER A 85 8.86 7.68 -3.48
N ASP A 86 8.62 7.25 -4.72
CA ASP A 86 8.06 8.10 -5.79
C ASP A 86 6.63 8.56 -5.47
N VAL A 87 5.76 7.65 -5.02
CA VAL A 87 4.37 7.96 -4.64
C VAL A 87 4.33 8.95 -3.48
N SER A 88 5.07 8.68 -2.41
CA SER A 88 5.15 9.56 -1.25
C SER A 88 5.74 10.94 -1.60
N GLU A 89 6.80 10.98 -2.40
CA GLU A 89 7.45 12.23 -2.81
C GLU A 89 6.50 13.10 -3.64
N ARG A 90 5.77 12.52 -4.60
CA ARG A 90 4.76 13.23 -5.41
C ARG A 90 3.66 13.81 -4.54
N ILE A 91 3.12 13.04 -3.60
CA ILE A 91 2.08 13.50 -2.67
C ILE A 91 2.59 14.67 -1.82
N VAL A 92 3.76 14.51 -1.19
CA VAL A 92 4.31 15.54 -0.31
C VAL A 92 4.62 16.81 -1.10
N LYS A 93 5.30 16.71 -2.25
CA LYS A 93 5.55 17.87 -3.12
C LYS A 93 4.25 18.58 -3.47
N LYS A 94 3.21 17.82 -3.82
CA LYS A 94 1.92 18.40 -4.18
C LYS A 94 1.23 19.11 -3.01
N LEU A 95 1.39 18.59 -1.79
CA LEU A 95 0.89 19.24 -0.58
C LEU A 95 1.67 20.52 -0.25
N TYR A 96 2.99 20.54 -0.45
CA TYR A 96 3.82 21.74 -0.30
C TYR A 96 3.39 22.84 -1.28
N GLU A 97 3.20 22.50 -2.55
CA GLU A 97 2.68 23.41 -3.58
C GLU A 97 1.34 24.01 -3.16
N ARG A 98 0.39 23.18 -2.71
CA ARG A 98 -0.93 23.66 -2.30
C ARG A 98 -0.90 24.55 -1.05
N LYS A 99 0.06 24.31 -0.16
CA LYS A 99 0.26 25.13 1.04
C LYS A 99 1.06 26.40 0.75
N GLY A 100 1.66 26.53 -0.44
CA GLY A 100 2.45 27.69 -0.84
C GLY A 100 3.80 27.77 -0.11
N ILE A 101 4.37 26.63 0.28
CA ILE A 101 5.66 26.56 0.98
C ILE A 101 6.72 25.84 0.13
N ILE A 102 7.98 26.25 0.29
CA ILE A 102 9.11 25.68 -0.46
C ILE A 102 9.34 24.24 0.00
N TYR A 103 9.39 23.32 -0.95
CA TYR A 103 9.72 21.92 -0.67
C TYR A 103 11.15 21.80 -0.14
N SER A 104 11.30 21.22 1.06
CA SER A 104 12.58 21.02 1.74
C SER A 104 12.83 19.54 2.07
N GLY A 105 12.15 18.62 1.38
CA GLY A 105 12.21 17.20 1.68
C GLY A 105 13.38 16.48 1.02
N ASN A 106 13.96 15.53 1.74
CA ASN A 106 14.95 14.58 1.19
C ASN A 106 14.23 13.28 0.80
N LYS A 107 14.56 12.74 -0.37
CA LYS A 107 14.08 11.41 -0.78
C LYS A 107 14.71 10.37 0.14
N THR A 108 13.90 9.81 1.03
CA THR A 108 14.33 8.69 1.89
C THR A 108 13.65 7.44 1.37
N ASP A 109 14.43 6.47 0.93
CA ASP A 109 13.90 5.15 0.59
C ASP A 109 13.57 4.39 1.87
N ARG A 110 12.33 4.55 2.32
CA ARG A 110 11.81 3.89 3.54
C ARG A 110 11.90 2.38 3.44
N ARG A 111 11.74 1.82 2.23
CA ARG A 111 11.81 0.38 2.02
C ARG A 111 13.24 -0.12 2.21
N ALA A 112 14.21 0.51 1.56
CA ALA A 112 15.62 0.16 1.72
C ALA A 112 16.08 0.33 3.18
N TYR A 113 15.65 1.40 3.85
CA TYR A 113 15.92 1.60 5.27
C TYR A 113 15.32 0.48 6.13
N LYS A 114 14.06 0.10 5.89
CA LYS A 114 13.38 -0.97 6.62
C LYS A 114 14.02 -2.34 6.37
N GLU A 115 14.39 -2.66 5.13
CA GLU A 115 15.11 -3.88 4.77
C GLU A 115 16.46 -3.95 5.51
N MET A 116 17.22 -2.85 5.52
CA MET A 116 18.47 -2.76 6.31
C MET A 116 18.24 -3.01 7.81
N GLN A 117 17.16 -2.48 8.40
CA GLN A 117 16.83 -2.74 9.80
C GLN A 117 16.44 -4.21 10.05
N TYR A 118 15.79 -4.86 9.08
CA TYR A 118 15.50 -6.30 9.16
C TYR A 118 16.76 -7.15 9.09
N ASP A 119 17.72 -6.78 8.24
CA ASP A 119 19.00 -7.49 8.17
C ASP A 119 19.77 -7.37 9.48
N LEU A 120 19.83 -6.16 10.07
CA LEU A 120 20.44 -5.95 11.39
C LEU A 120 19.79 -6.81 12.47
N LEU A 121 18.46 -6.87 12.50
CA LEU A 121 17.72 -7.71 13.45
C LEU A 121 17.99 -9.20 13.19
N ALA A 122 17.95 -9.64 11.93
CA ALA A 122 18.17 -11.03 11.56
C ALA A 122 19.58 -11.49 11.93
N ASP A 123 20.59 -10.64 11.75
CA ASP A 123 21.96 -10.93 12.14
C ASP A 123 22.10 -11.09 13.65
N GLU A 124 21.44 -10.22 14.43
CA GLU A 124 21.47 -10.34 15.88
C GLU A 124 20.74 -11.59 16.37
N VAL A 125 19.62 -11.94 15.76
CA VAL A 125 18.90 -13.20 16.05
C VAL A 125 19.80 -14.41 15.74
N ARG A 126 20.47 -14.45 14.58
CA ARG A 126 21.35 -15.57 14.20
C ARG A 126 22.54 -15.76 15.13
N LYS A 127 23.09 -14.68 15.71
CA LYS A 127 24.18 -14.77 16.69
C LYS A 127 23.74 -15.39 18.02
N ASN A 128 22.47 -15.26 18.35
CA ASN A 128 21.92 -15.66 19.65
C ASN A 128 21.06 -16.94 19.58
N ILE A 129 20.96 -17.59 18.42
CA ILE A 129 20.23 -18.84 18.21
C ILE A 129 21.16 -19.87 17.56
N ASP A 130 21.07 -21.13 17.99
CA ASP A 130 21.74 -22.25 17.33
C ASP A 130 21.08 -22.52 15.97
N MET A 131 21.60 -21.85 14.95
CA MET A 131 21.08 -21.95 13.59
C MET A 131 21.33 -23.35 13.00
N GLU A 132 22.38 -24.07 13.40
CA GLU A 132 22.60 -25.44 12.94
C GLU A 132 21.49 -26.37 13.41
N LEU A 133 21.10 -26.28 14.69
CA LEU A 133 19.98 -27.04 15.23
C LEU A 133 18.66 -26.67 14.53
N VAL A 134 18.40 -25.38 14.30
CA VAL A 134 17.19 -24.93 13.58
C VAL A 134 17.13 -25.51 12.18
N TYR A 135 18.23 -25.46 11.42
CA TYR A 135 18.28 -26.04 10.07
C TYR A 135 18.15 -27.56 10.09
N LYS A 136 18.71 -28.24 11.09
CA LYS A 136 18.54 -29.68 11.25
C LYS A 136 17.06 -30.05 11.46
N ILE A 137 16.36 -29.35 12.35
CA ILE A 137 14.92 -29.56 12.60
C ILE A 137 14.09 -29.31 11.34
N LEU A 138 14.41 -28.25 10.58
CA LEU A 138 13.69 -27.90 9.35
C LEU A 138 13.89 -28.92 8.22
N ASN A 139 15.08 -29.51 8.10
CA ASN A 139 15.43 -30.43 7.02
C ASN A 139 15.07 -31.88 7.32
N ASP A 140 15.32 -32.34 8.55
CA ASP A 140 15.17 -33.75 8.92
C ASP A 140 13.79 -34.07 9.50
N GLY A 141 13.00 -33.04 9.87
CA GLY A 141 11.79 -33.21 10.68
C GLY A 141 12.14 -33.67 12.11
N ILE A 142 11.13 -33.73 12.99
CA ILE A 142 11.30 -34.34 14.32
C ILE A 142 11.32 -35.87 14.18
#